data_AF-A0A2L2WU97-F1
#
_entry.id   AF-A0A2L2WU97-F1
#
_cell.length_a   1.000
_cell.length_b   1.000
_cell.length_c   1.000
_cell.angle_alpha   90.00
_cell.angle_beta   90.00
_cell.angle_gamma   90.00
#
_symmetry.space_group_name_H-M   'P 1'
#
loop_
_entity.id
_entity.type
_entity.pdbx_description
1 polymer ?
#
loop_
_entity_poly.entity_id
_entity_poly.type
_entity_poly.pdbx_seq_one_letter_code
_entity_poly.pdbx_strand_id
1 'polypeptide(L)' 'MAENEATMREIKRYEEKFEADRSQLRHLKTDPEALIRIARENHRMKAEGEDIYYIIENSDSI' A
#
# COMPACT_ATOMS: atom_id res chain seq x y z
N MET A 1 -9.05 -6.33 34.30
CA MET A 1 -9.70 -5.21 33.57
C MET A 1 -8.80 -4.66 32.46
N ALA A 2 -7.51 -4.40 32.70
CA ALA A 2 -6.59 -3.89 31.67
C ALA A 2 -6.41 -4.79 30.42
N GLU A 3 -6.48 -6.11 30.60
CA GLU A 3 -6.32 -7.07 29.51
C GLU A 3 -7.48 -7.02 28.51
N ASN A 4 -8.72 -6.83 28.99
CA ASN A 4 -9.91 -6.72 28.14
C ASN A 4 -9.87 -5.43 27.28
N GLU A 5 -9.34 -4.33 27.82
CA GLU A 5 -9.16 -3.09 27.07
C GLU A 5 -8.09 -3.19 25.99
N ALA A 6 -6.99 -3.91 26.27
CA ALA A 6 -5.96 -4.18 25.26
C ALA A 6 -6.54 -5.02 24.10
N THR A 7 -7.28 -6.08 24.42
CA THR A 7 -7.94 -6.92 23.43
C THR A 7 -8.95 -6.13 22.58
N MET A 8 -9.76 -5.26 23.19
CA MET A 8 -10.69 -4.41 22.42
C MET A 8 -9.97 -3.42 21.50
N ARG A 9 -8.82 -2.88 21.91
CA ARG A 9 -7.99 -2.01 21.06
C ARG A 9 -7.42 -2.77 19.87
N GLU A 10 -6.98 -4.01 20.08
CA GLU A 10 -6.50 -4.86 19.00
C GLU A 10 -7.60 -5.22 18.01
N ILE A 11 -8.79 -5.60 18.51
CA ILE A 11 -9.97 -5.87 17.68
C ILE A 11 -10.27 -4.68 16.78
N LYS A 12 -10.39 -3.48 17.38
CA LYS A 12 -10.67 -2.25 16.62
C LYS A 12 -9.61 -1.97 15.56
N ARG A 13 -8.33 -2.13 15.90
CA ARG A 13 -7.21 -1.96 14.96
C ARG A 13 -7.32 -2.93 13.78
N TYR A 14 -7.64 -4.19 14.03
CA TYR A 14 -7.78 -5.19 12.98
C TYR A 14 -9.03 -4.96 12.13
N GLU A 15 -10.14 -4.50 12.71
CA GLU A 15 -11.34 -4.09 11.96
C GLU A 15 -11.07 -2.90 11.04
N GLU A 16 -10.40 -1.86 11.54
CA GLU A 16 -10.00 -0.69 10.73
C GLU A 16 -9.08 -1.10 9.57
N LYS A 17 -8.10 -1.97 9.85
CA LYS A 17 -7.21 -2.52 8.82
C LYS A 17 -7.99 -3.32 7.78
N PHE A 18 -8.92 -4.16 8.22
CA PHE A 18 -9.74 -4.97 7.32
C PHE A 18 -10.57 -4.10 6.37
N GLU A 19 -11.25 -3.08 6.88
CA GLU A 19 -12.08 -2.22 6.04
C GLU A 19 -11.23 -1.38 5.06
N ALA A 20 -10.06 -0.89 5.49
CA ALA A 20 -9.13 -0.20 4.62
C ALA A 20 -8.63 -1.11 3.48
N ASP A 21 -8.12 -2.29 3.83
CA ASP A 21 -7.60 -3.28 2.86
C ASP A 21 -8.71 -3.75 1.91
N ARG A 22 -9.94 -3.95 2.43
CA ARG A 22 -11.12 -4.33 1.62
C ARG A 22 -11.51 -3.24 0.63
N SER A 23 -11.47 -1.97 1.04
CA SER A 23 -11.76 -0.82 0.18
C SER A 23 -10.73 -0.68 -0.94
N GLN A 24 -9.43 -0.85 -0.61
CA GLN A 24 -8.34 -0.84 -1.59
C GLN A 24 -8.49 -2.00 -2.59
N LEU A 25 -8.77 -3.21 -2.12
CA LEU A 25 -9.01 -4.36 -2.99
C LEU A 25 -10.20 -4.14 -3.93
N ARG A 26 -11.28 -3.50 -3.44
CA ARG A 26 -12.42 -3.17 -4.30
C ARG A 26 -12.01 -2.19 -5.39
N HIS A 27 -11.29 -1.12 -5.03
CA HIS A 27 -10.83 -0.11 -5.98
C HIS A 27 -9.94 -0.72 -7.07
N LEU A 28 -8.99 -1.59 -6.68
CA LEU A 28 -8.11 -2.33 -7.60
C LEU A 28 -8.87 -3.25 -8.56
N LYS A 29 -9.99 -3.84 -8.12
CA LYS A 29 -10.80 -4.75 -8.96
C LYS A 29 -11.73 -4.01 -9.92
N THR A 30 -12.16 -2.81 -9.57
CA THR A 30 -13.15 -2.04 -10.36
C THR A 30 -12.50 -1.01 -11.28
N ASP A 31 -11.25 -0.64 -11.04
CA ASP A 31 -10.52 0.36 -11.81
C ASP A 31 -9.17 -0.22 -12.30
N PRO A 32 -9.10 -0.64 -13.58
CA PRO A 32 -7.87 -1.17 -14.17
C PRO A 32 -6.70 -0.17 -14.12
N GLU A 33 -6.96 1.14 -14.18
CA GLU A 33 -5.93 2.17 -14.10
C GLU A 33 -5.38 2.30 -12.68
N ALA A 34 -6.21 2.06 -11.66
CA ALA A 34 -5.74 2.02 -10.26
C ALA A 34 -4.72 0.91 -10.03
N LEU A 35 -4.88 -0.24 -10.68
CA LEU A 35 -3.92 -1.35 -10.61
C LEU A 35 -2.59 -0.99 -11.26
N ILE A 36 -2.63 -0.38 -12.45
CA ILE A 36 -1.44 0.07 -13.18
C ILE A 36 -0.68 1.12 -12.38
N ARG A 37 -1.39 2.07 -11.76
CA ARG A 37 -0.79 3.11 -10.90
C ARG A 37 -0.03 2.49 -9.72
N ILE A 38 -0.65 1.57 -8.98
CA ILE A 38 0.00 0.89 -7.85
C ILE A 38 1.21 0.06 -8.30
N ALA A 39 1.09 -0.65 -9.42
CA ALA A 39 2.21 -1.42 -9.99
C ALA A 39 3.40 -0.52 -10.35
N ARG A 40 3.15 0.64 -10.94
CA ARG A 40 4.19 1.61 -11.34
C ARG A 40 4.81 2.32 -10.15
N GLU A 41 3.99 2.87 -9.25
CA GLU A 41 4.45 3.73 -8.14
C GLU A 41 5.06 2.91 -7.00
N ASN A 42 4.37 1.87 -6.54
CA ASN A 42 4.79 1.12 -5.35
C ASN A 42 5.73 -0.03 -5.69
N HIS A 43 5.55 -0.62 -6.87
CA HIS A 43 6.28 -1.83 -7.28
C HIS A 43 7.26 -1.60 -8.42
N ARG A 44 7.42 -0.35 -8.90
CA ARG A 44 8.45 0.03 -9.88
C ARG A 44 8.37 -0.76 -11.18
N MET A 45 7.18 -1.22 -11.55
CA MET A 45 6.97 -2.04 -12.73
C MET A 45 7.05 -1.21 -14.01
N LYS A 46 7.84 -1.69 -14.98
CA LYS A 46 8.02 -1.13 -16.33
C LYS A 46 7.02 -1.74 -17.30
N ALA A 47 6.47 -0.93 -18.22
CA ALA A 47 5.77 -1.44 -19.38
C ALA A 47 6.73 -1.79 -20.52
N GLU A 48 6.26 -2.61 -21.47
CA GLU A 48 7.05 -2.96 -22.64
C GLU A 48 7.45 -1.70 -23.43
N GLY A 49 8.74 -1.57 -23.75
CA GLY A 49 9.28 -0.43 -24.50
C GLY A 49 9.51 0.86 -23.72
N GLU A 50 9.27 0.91 -22.40
CA GLU A 50 9.38 2.14 -21.59
C GLU A 50 10.66 2.21 -20.76
N ASP A 51 11.49 3.25 -20.86
CA ASP A 51 12.65 3.39 -19.96
C ASP A 51 12.30 4.18 -18.68
N ILE A 52 12.59 3.59 -17.50
CA ILE A 52 12.35 4.21 -16.19
C ILE A 52 13.68 4.60 -15.54
N TYR A 53 13.79 5.85 -15.12
CA TYR A 53 14.96 6.40 -14.43
C TYR A 53 14.59 6.76 -12.99
N TYR A 54 15.38 6.29 -12.02
CA TYR A 54 15.25 6.67 -10.62
C TYR A 54 16.37 7.65 -10.26
N ILE A 55 15.99 8.84 -9.81
CA ILE A 55 16.93 9.79 -9.23
C ILE A 55 16.98 9.49 -7.74
N ILE A 56 18.08 8.89 -7.30
CA ILE A 56 18.36 8.69 -5.88
C ILE A 56 19.22 9.88 -5.47
N GLU A 57 18.67 10.77 -4.64
CA GLU A 57 19.50 11.76 -3.97
C GLU A 57 20.45 11.02 -3.04
N ASN A 58 21.75 11.02 -3.36
CA ASN A 58 22.80 10.50 -2.47
C ASN A 58 22.89 11.42 -1.26
N SER A 59 22.07 11.17 -0.24
CA SER A 59 22.22 11.77 1.10
C SER A 59 23.28 11.06 1.94
N ASP A 60 23.82 9.93 1.47
CA ASP A 60 24.89 9.21 2.16
C ASP A 60 26.23 9.47 1.47
N SER A 61 26.84 10.60 1.84
CA SER A 61 28.29 10.62 1.94
C SER A 61 28.67 9.76 3.14
N ILE A 62 29.59 8.81 2.89
CA ILE A 62 30.25 7.86 3.82
C ILE A 62 30.34 8.34 5.27
#